data_AF-A0A354FKI4-F1
#
_entry.id   AF-A0A354FKI4-F1
#
_cell.length_a   1.000
_cell.length_b   1.000
_cell.length_c   1.000
_cell.angle_alpha   90.00
_cell.angle_beta   90.00
_cell.angle_gamma   90.00
#
_symmetry.space_group_name_H-M   'P 1'
#
loop_
_entity.id
_entity.type
_entity.pdbx_description
1 polymer ?
#
loop_
_entity_poly.entity_id
_entity_poly.type
_entity_poly.pdbx_seq_one_letter_code
_entity_poly.pdbx_strand_id
1 'polypeptide(L)'
;KMRLIILPQAIRTVLPAIGNQFVYMLKMSSLVSVIGLTELTRRADELVVSQYRPLEIYTFLVLEYFLLIIGISSGVRWLENRLRSTEV
;
A
#
# COMPACT_ATOMS: atom_id res chain seq x y z
N LYS A 1 15.18 -24.53 18.24
CA LYS A 1 15.74 -23.16 18.29
C LYS A 1 15.15 -22.23 17.22
N MET A 2 15.10 -22.62 15.93
CA MET A 2 14.58 -21.73 14.86
C MET A 2 13.13 -21.24 15.04
N ARG A 3 12.17 -22.13 15.30
CA ARG A 3 10.73 -21.80 15.30
C ARG A 3 10.27 -20.88 16.44
N LEU A 4 10.92 -20.96 17.60
CA LEU A 4 10.48 -20.27 18.82
C LEU A 4 11.33 -19.05 19.18
N ILE A 5 12.56 -18.96 18.64
CA ILE A 5 13.52 -17.90 18.99
C ILE A 5 13.82 -17.05 17.76
N ILE A 6 14.31 -17.67 16.69
CA ILE A 6 14.79 -16.96 15.50
C ILE A 6 13.63 -16.42 14.67
N LEU A 7 12.59 -17.23 14.44
CA LEU A 7 11.43 -16.85 13.63
C LEU A 7 10.69 -15.61 14.17
N PRO A 8 10.30 -15.54 15.46
CA PRO A 8 9.63 -14.34 15.99
C PRO A 8 10.54 -13.10 15.97
N GLN A 9 11.85 -13.25 16.17
CA GLN A 9 12.80 -12.14 16.05
C GLN A 9 12.95 -11.65 14.60
N ALA A 10 13.09 -12.57 13.64
CA ALA A 10 13.20 -12.25 12.23
C ALA A 10 11.94 -11.56 11.70
N ILE A 11 10.74 -12.03 12.09
CA ILE A 11 9.47 -11.39 11.71
C ILE A 11 9.44 -9.94 12.21
N ARG A 12 9.86 -9.68 13.45
CA ARG A 12 9.91 -8.30 14.00
C ARG A 12 10.81 -7.37 13.19
N THR A 13 11.93 -7.87 12.68
CA THR A 13 12.88 -7.07 11.90
C THR A 13 12.40 -6.83 10.46
N VAL A 14 11.82 -7.84 9.81
CA VAL A 14 11.48 -7.80 8.38
C VAL A 14 10.13 -7.14 8.11
N LEU A 15 9.19 -7.20 9.06
CA LEU A 15 7.83 -6.73 8.88
C LEU A 15 7.70 -5.21 8.61
N PRO A 16 8.46 -4.31 9.28
CA PRO A 16 8.54 -2.88 8.91
C PRO A 16 9.03 -2.66 7.47
N ALA A 17 10.03 -3.44 7.04
CA ALA A 17 10.61 -3.30 5.71
C ALA A 17 9.61 -3.75 4.63
N ILE A 18 8.88 -4.85 4.86
CA ILE A 18 7.81 -5.32 3.97
C ILE A 18 6.70 -4.27 3.86
N GLY A 19 6.29 -3.67 4.99
CA GLY A 19 5.26 -2.63 4.99
C GLY A 19 5.63 -1.43 4.13
N ASN A 20 6.85 -0.93 4.27
CA ASN A 20 7.36 0.15 3.43
C ASN A 20 7.44 -0.25 1.95
N GLN A 21 7.90 -1.48 1.67
CA GLN A 21 7.98 -1.99 0.30
C GLN A 21 6.60 -2.11 -0.36
N PHE A 22 5.57 -2.46 0.41
CA PHE A 22 4.20 -2.56 -0.09
C PHE A 22 3.64 -1.18 -0.48
N VAL A 23 3.86 -0.15 0.34
CA VAL A 23 3.50 1.24 0.02
C VAL A 23 4.23 1.73 -1.22
N TYR A 24 5.52 1.42 -1.35
CA TYR A 24 6.31 1.74 -2.54
C TYR A 24 5.73 1.06 -3.79
N MET A 25 5.42 -0.24 -3.69
CA MET A 25 4.89 -1.01 -4.80
C MET A 25 3.53 -0.49 -5.29
N LEU A 26 2.66 -0.02 -4.39
CA LEU A 26 1.40 0.62 -4.77
C LEU A 26 1.57 1.92 -5.55
N LYS A 27 2.60 2.70 -5.22
CA LYS A 27 2.91 3.91 -6.00
C LYS A 27 3.52 3.53 -7.35
N MET A 28 4.36 2.50 -7.40
CA MET A 28 4.97 2.05 -8.64
C MET A 28 3.98 1.35 -9.57
N SER A 29 2.93 0.71 -9.03
CA SER A 29 1.90 0.09 -9.85
C SER A 29 1.09 1.11 -10.63
N SER A 30 0.98 2.37 -10.17
CA SER A 30 0.29 3.40 -10.95
C SER A 30 1.01 3.75 -12.25
N LEU A 31 2.35 3.56 -12.32
CA LEU A 31 3.12 3.77 -13.57
C LEU A 31 2.82 2.70 -14.63
N VAL A 32 2.27 1.55 -14.21
CA VAL A 32 1.92 0.45 -15.12
C VAL A 32 0.72 0.82 -16.02
N SER A 33 -0.09 1.81 -15.65
CA SER A 33 -1.11 2.38 -16.55
C SER A 33 -0.53 2.97 -17.84
N VAL A 34 0.70 3.49 -17.80
CA VAL A 34 1.35 4.14 -18.95
C VAL A 34 1.60 3.13 -20.08
N ILE A 35 1.85 1.86 -19.73
CA ILE A 35 2.01 0.76 -20.70
C ILE A 35 0.68 0.07 -21.05
N GLY A 36 -0.45 0.67 -20.66
CA GLY A 36 -1.79 0.24 -21.05
C GLY A 36 -2.39 -0.90 -20.24
N LEU A 37 -1.71 -1.36 -19.17
CA LEU A 37 -2.24 -2.38 -18.28
C LEU A 37 -3.34 -1.80 -17.37
N THR A 38 -4.40 -2.57 -17.16
CA THR A 38 -5.56 -2.15 -16.37
C THR A 38 -5.24 -2.14 -14.88
N GLU A 39 -5.23 -0.94 -14.31
CA GLU A 39 -5.13 -0.66 -12.88
C GLU A 39 -6.00 0.57 -12.52
N LEU A 40 -6.03 0.99 -11.25
CA LEU A 40 -6.82 2.11 -10.74
C LEU A 40 -6.71 3.39 -11.59
N THR A 41 -5.50 3.85 -11.95
CA THR A 41 -5.29 5.05 -12.78
C THR A 41 -5.83 4.83 -14.19
N ARG A 42 -5.60 3.64 -14.77
CA ARG A 42 -6.13 3.30 -16.10
C ARG A 42 -7.65 3.32 -16.12
N ARG A 43 -8.31 2.83 -15.05
CA ARG A 43 -9.76 2.90 -14.88
C ARG A 43 -10.26 4.34 -14.75
N ALA A 44 -9.53 5.19 -14.02
CA ALA A 44 -9.83 6.60 -13.96
C ALA A 44 -9.74 7.25 -15.35
N ASP A 45 -8.71 6.93 -16.15
CA ASP A 45 -8.59 7.45 -17.52
C ASP A 45 -9.74 6.99 -18.43
N GLU A 46 -10.17 5.72 -18.33
CA GLU A 46 -11.36 5.20 -19.05
C GLU A 46 -12.64 5.96 -18.66
N LEU A 47 -12.81 6.26 -17.37
CA LEU A 47 -13.94 7.02 -16.87
C LEU A 47 -13.89 8.48 -17.31
N VAL A 48 -12.70 9.09 -17.35
CA VAL A 48 -12.51 10.48 -17.81
C VAL A 48 -12.96 10.62 -19.25
N VAL A 49 -12.59 9.67 -20.12
CA VAL A 49 -12.98 9.67 -21.53
C VAL A 49 -14.48 9.44 -21.72
N SER A 50 -15.10 8.60 -20.89
CA SER A 50 -16.52 8.26 -21.04
C SER A 50 -17.48 9.24 -20.35
N GLN A 51 -17.05 9.89 -19.25
CA GLN A 51 -17.89 10.79 -18.45
C GLN A 51 -17.53 12.26 -18.62
N TYR A 52 -16.39 12.58 -19.25
CA TYR A 52 -15.90 13.95 -19.49
C TYR A 52 -15.79 14.81 -18.22
N ARG A 53 -15.55 14.18 -17.06
CA ARG A 53 -15.46 14.83 -15.73
C ARG A 53 -14.09 14.59 -15.08
N PRO A 54 -13.00 15.16 -15.62
CA PRO A 54 -11.64 14.83 -15.18
C PRO A 54 -11.34 15.25 -13.75
N LEU A 55 -11.82 16.42 -13.33
CA LEU A 55 -11.52 16.96 -12.00
C LEU A 55 -12.09 16.08 -10.90
N GLU A 56 -13.37 15.68 -11.00
CA GLU A 56 -13.99 14.83 -10.00
C GLU A 56 -13.35 13.44 -9.99
N ILE A 57 -13.12 12.85 -11.15
CA ILE A 57 -12.57 11.48 -11.25
C ILE A 57 -11.15 11.40 -10.70
N TYR A 58 -10.25 12.30 -11.09
CA TYR A 58 -8.88 12.30 -10.56
C TYR A 58 -8.83 12.68 -9.08
N THR A 59 -9.75 13.52 -8.59
CA THR A 59 -9.85 13.79 -7.15
C THR A 59 -10.20 12.52 -6.38
N PHE A 60 -11.19 11.74 -6.85
CA PHE A 60 -11.52 10.46 -6.23
C PHE A 60 -10.37 9.46 -6.32
N LEU A 61 -9.68 9.37 -7.45
CA LEU A 61 -8.51 8.51 -7.63
C LEU A 61 -7.42 8.80 -6.59
N VAL A 62 -7.06 10.08 -6.43
CA VAL A 62 -6.04 10.50 -5.45
C VAL A 62 -6.48 10.18 -4.02
N LEU A 63 -7.75 10.43 -3.68
CA LEU A 63 -8.30 10.10 -2.37
C LEU A 63 -8.29 8.59 -2.10
N GLU A 64 -8.63 7.77 -3.09
CA GLU A 64 -8.60 6.31 -2.98
C GLU A 64 -7.17 5.80 -2.73
N TYR A 65 -6.19 6.26 -3.53
CA TYR A 65 -4.77 5.96 -3.31
C TYR A 65 -4.30 6.41 -1.93
N PHE A 66 -4.72 7.59 -1.48
CA PHE A 66 -4.36 8.12 -0.17
C PHE A 66 -4.93 7.26 0.98
N LEU A 67 -6.20 6.85 0.88
CA LEU A 67 -6.84 5.96 1.85
C LEU A 67 -6.16 4.59 1.89
N LEU A 68 -5.80 4.02 0.74
CA LEU A 68 -5.05 2.77 0.67
C LEU A 68 -3.70 2.92 1.39
N ILE A 69 -2.92 3.94 1.05
CA ILE A 69 -1.61 4.20 1.66
C ILE A 69 -1.72 4.35 3.17
N ILE A 70 -2.66 5.15 3.67
CA ILE A 70 -2.88 5.30 5.11
C ILE A 70 -3.31 3.98 5.74
N GLY A 71 -4.29 3.28 5.17
CA GLY A 71 -4.80 2.02 5.72
C GLY A 71 -3.70 0.99 5.92
N ILE A 72 -2.82 0.85 4.92
CA ILE A 72 -1.67 -0.06 4.98
C ILE A 72 -0.64 0.44 5.97
N SER A 73 -0.27 1.72 5.91
CA SER A 73 0.74 2.30 6.81
C SER A 73 0.32 2.18 8.27
N SER A 74 -0.96 2.42 8.57
CA SER A 74 -1.56 2.24 9.88
C SER A 74 -1.62 0.77 10.29
N GLY A 75 -1.95 -0.15 9.38
CA GLY A 75 -1.97 -1.59 9.65
C GLY A 75 -0.57 -2.13 9.98
N VAL A 76 0.44 -1.72 9.23
CA VAL A 76 1.86 -2.05 9.50
C VAL A 76 2.27 -1.50 10.86
N ARG A 77 2.00 -0.22 11.14
CA ARG A 77 2.34 0.40 12.44
C ARG A 77 1.61 -0.24 13.62
N TRP A 78 0.36 -0.66 13.44
CA TRP A 78 -0.37 -1.42 14.46
C TRP A 78 0.29 -2.78 14.74
N LEU A 79 0.72 -3.48 13.69
CA LEU A 79 1.38 -4.77 13.81
C LEU A 79 2.77 -4.63 14.46
N GLU A 80 3.52 -3.58 14.11
CA GLU A 80 4.79 -3.20 14.75
C GLU A 80 4.60 -2.97 16.25
N ASN A 81 3.63 -2.15 16.65
CA ASN A 81 3.36 -1.83 18.05
C ASN A 81 3.01 -3.08 18.86
N ARG A 82 2.19 -3.97 18.30
CA ARG A 82 1.81 -5.23 18.96
C ARG A 82 2.99 -6.19 19.13
N LEU A 83 3.92 -6.20 18.20
CA LEU A 83 5.11 -7.05 18.25
C LEU A 83 6.21 -6.49 19.18
N ARG A 84 6.24 -5.16 19.38
CA ARG A 84 7.19 -4.48 20.27
C ARG A 84 6.85 -4.63 21.76
N SER A 85 5.59 -4.91 22.12
CA SER A 85 5.14 -5.10 23.52
C SER A 85 5.68 -6.36 24.20
N THR A 86 6.54 -7.15 23.56
CA THR A 86 7.17 -8.36 24.17
C THR A 86 8.63 -8.11 24.58
N GLU A 87 8.99 -6.87 24.89
CA GLU A 87 10.23 -6.52 25.59
C GLU A 87 9.85 -6.01 26.99
N VAL A 88 9.96 -6.91 27.98
CA VAL A 88 10.23 -6.60 29.39
C VAL A 88 11.38 -7.50 29.81
#